data_AF-A0A0C2BV65-F1
#
_entry.id   AF-A0A0C2BV65-F1
#
_cell.length_a   1.000
_cell.length_b   1.000
_cell.length_c   1.000
_cell.angle_alpha   90.00
_cell.angle_beta   90.00
_cell.angle_gamma   90.00
#
_symmetry.space_group_name_H-M   'P 1'
#
loop_
_entity.id
_entity.type
_entity.pdbx_description
1 polymer ?
#
loop_
_entity_poly.entity_id
_entity_poly.type
_entity_poly.pdbx_seq_one_letter_code
_entity_poly.pdbx_strand_id
1 'polypeptide(L)'
;DAHKLYSARKCRFGLENHFIDAFTSQNLRQLGILFEEYEKVAHQSIEAAIEQDFSGSFRDGLFAMVSVVRNKPAYFAKLLH
;
A
#
# COMPACT_ATOMS: atom_id res chain seq x y z
N ASP A 1 7.64 9.11 -3.85
CA ASP A 1 7.25 7.73 -4.23
C ASP A 1 5.82 7.58 -4.73
N ALA A 2 4.84 8.33 -4.20
CA ALA A 2 3.45 8.29 -4.67
C ALA A 2 3.28 8.49 -6.19
N HIS A 3 3.94 9.50 -6.78
CA HIS A 3 3.92 9.71 -8.23
C HIS A 3 4.54 8.56 -9.03
N LYS A 4 5.57 7.89 -8.49
CA LYS A 4 6.21 6.73 -9.13
C LYS A 4 5.25 5.54 -9.14
N LEU A 5 4.58 5.27 -8.01
CA LEU A 5 3.55 4.22 -7.92
C LEU A 5 2.40 4.48 -8.89
N TYR A 6 1.89 5.71 -8.96
CA TYR A 6 0.81 6.06 -9.89
C TYR A 6 1.22 5.92 -11.37
N SER A 7 2.44 6.34 -11.71
CA SER A 7 2.97 6.22 -13.08
C SER A 7 3.25 4.76 -13.46
N ALA A 8 3.82 3.98 -12.55
CA ALA A 8 4.06 2.55 -12.72
C ALA A 8 2.74 1.80 -12.93
N ARG A 9 1.69 2.17 -12.19
CA ARG A 9 0.35 1.60 -12.34
C ARG A 9 -0.22 1.83 -13.74
N LYS A 10 -0.06 3.02 -14.32
CA LYS A 10 -0.50 3.31 -15.69
C LYS A 10 0.22 2.47 -16.75
N CYS A 11 1.49 2.17 -16.56
CA CYS A 11 2.26 1.33 -17.48
C CYS A 11 2.13 -0.18 -17.21
N ARG A 12 1.63 -0.60 -16.04
CA ARG A 12 1.55 -1.98 -15.52
C ARG A 12 2.88 -2.76 -15.45
N PHE A 13 3.94 -2.27 -16.07
CA PHE A 13 5.25 -2.90 -16.08
C PHE A 13 5.95 -2.74 -14.73
N GLY A 14 6.31 -3.86 -14.10
CA GLY A 14 7.07 -3.86 -12.84
C GLY A 14 6.31 -3.33 -11.62
N LEU A 15 4.97 -3.27 -11.68
CA LEU A 15 4.13 -2.72 -10.60
C LEU A 15 4.38 -3.41 -9.25
N GLU A 16 4.57 -4.73 -9.27
CA GLU A 16 4.85 -5.57 -8.10
C GLU A 16 6.12 -5.09 -7.38
N ASN A 17 7.22 -4.91 -8.12
CA ASN A 17 8.51 -4.47 -7.58
C ASN A 17 8.42 -3.06 -7.00
N HIS A 18 7.70 -2.16 -7.67
CA HIS A 18 7.50 -0.81 -7.16
C HIS A 18 6.70 -0.77 -5.85
N PHE A 19 5.69 -1.63 -5.70
CA PHE A 19 4.96 -1.79 -4.44
C PHE A 19 5.85 -2.41 -3.37
N ILE A 20 6.60 -3.47 -3.68
CA ILE A 20 7.55 -4.09 -2.74
C ILE A 20 8.57 -3.06 -2.26
N ASP A 21 9.21 -2.33 -3.18
CA ASP A 21 10.21 -1.31 -2.84
C ASP A 21 9.61 -0.21 -1.96
N ALA A 22 8.43 0.31 -2.31
CA ALA A 22 7.77 1.35 -1.53
C ALA A 22 7.39 0.88 -0.12
N PHE A 23 6.93 -0.36 0.02
CA PHE A 23 6.49 -0.94 1.29
C PHE A 23 7.64 -1.43 2.17
N THR A 24 8.78 -1.79 1.60
CA THR A 24 9.94 -2.32 2.34
C THR A 24 11.01 -1.26 2.63
N SER A 25 11.10 -0.19 1.84
CA SER A 25 12.14 0.83 1.99
C SER A 25 11.83 1.90 3.05
N GLN A 26 10.60 1.94 3.56
CA GLN A 26 10.11 3.05 4.40
C GLN A 26 9.63 2.55 5.77
N ASN A 27 9.74 3.41 6.78
CA ASN A 27 9.15 3.12 8.09
C ASN A 27 7.63 3.38 8.07
N LEU A 28 6.91 2.83 9.06
CA LEU A 28 5.43 2.88 9.09
C LEU A 28 4.86 4.31 9.08
N ARG A 29 5.54 5.29 9.67
CA ARG A 29 5.08 6.69 9.66
C ARG A 29 5.18 7.29 8.26
N GLN A 30 6.27 7.00 7.55
CA GLN A 30 6.47 7.42 6.17
C GLN A 30 5.49 6.73 5.21
N LEU A 31 5.17 5.46 5.44
CA LEU A 31 4.15 4.73 4.70
C LEU A 31 2.75 5.35 4.85
N GLY A 32 2.39 5.83 6.04
CA GLY A 32 1.14 6.56 6.23
C GLY A 32 1.06 7.83 5.37
N ILE A 33 2.13 8.64 5.38
CA ILE A 33 2.24 9.83 4.53
C ILE A 33 2.20 9.45 3.04
N LEU A 34 2.86 8.36 2.66
CA LEU A 34 2.85 7.85 1.29
C LEU A 34 1.44 7.51 0.82
N PHE A 35 0.63 6.87 1.66
CA PHE A 35 -0.75 6.51 1.32
C PHE A 35 -1.64 7.73 1.17
N GLU A 36 -1.52 8.72 2.04
CA GLU A 36 -2.24 10.00 1.90
C GLU A 36 -1.85 10.75 0.63
N GLU A 37 -0.55 10.81 0.32
CA GLU A 37 -0.06 11.45 -0.91
C GLU A 37 -0.46 10.65 -2.16
N TYR A 38 -0.50 9.31 -2.08
CA TYR A 38 -1.01 8.48 -3.16
C TYR A 38 -2.50 8.76 -3.43
N GLU A 39 -3.32 8.85 -2.38
CA GLU A 39 -4.75 9.17 -2.48
C GLU A 39 -4.99 10.51 -3.17
N LYS A 40 -4.21 11.55 -2.83
CA LYS A 40 -4.31 12.87 -3.46
C LYS A 40 -3.99 12.84 -4.95
N VAL A 41 -3.01 12.02 -5.36
CA VAL A 41 -2.51 11.98 -6.75
C VAL A 41 -3.34 11.05 -7.63
N ALA A 42 -3.71 9.90 -7.09
CA ALA A 42 -4.43 8.86 -7.81
C ALA A 42 -5.95 9.02 -7.71
N HIS A 43 -6.44 9.95 -6.88
CA HIS A 43 -7.85 10.18 -6.55
C HIS A 43 -8.59 8.90 -6.12
N GLN A 44 -7.85 7.97 -5.50
CA GLN A 44 -8.36 6.68 -5.04
C GLN A 44 -7.46 6.14 -3.93
N SER A 45 -8.03 5.34 -3.03
CA SER A 45 -7.29 4.73 -1.94
C SER A 45 -6.25 3.72 -2.44
N ILE A 46 -5.16 3.60 -1.68
CA ILE A 46 -4.13 2.59 -1.94
C ILE A 46 -4.75 1.18 -1.85
N GLU A 47 -5.72 0.96 -0.96
CA GLU A 47 -6.46 -0.29 -0.84
C GLU A 47 -7.25 -0.62 -2.11
N ALA A 48 -7.98 0.35 -2.66
CA ALA A 48 -8.74 0.15 -3.90
C ALA A 48 -7.83 -0.11 -5.10
N ALA A 49 -6.65 0.54 -5.14
CA ALA A 49 -5.64 0.25 -6.14
C ALA A 49 -5.11 -1.18 -6.02
N ILE A 50 -4.79 -1.63 -4.80
CA ILE A 50 -4.30 -2.99 -4.54
C ILE A 50 -5.35 -4.04 -4.93
N GLU A 51 -6.62 -3.80 -4.64
CA GLU A 51 -7.72 -4.71 -4.97
C GLU A 51 -7.94 -4.85 -6.49
N GLN A 52 -7.72 -3.78 -7.25
CA GLN A 52 -7.87 -3.78 -8.71
C GLN A 52 -6.66 -4.35 -9.45
N ASP A 53 -5.45 -4.11 -8.93
CA ASP A 53 -4.21 -4.41 -9.63
C ASP A 53 -3.62 -5.78 -9.27
N PHE A 54 -3.91 -6.30 -8.07
CA PHE A 54 -3.33 -7.54 -7.56
C PHE A 54 -4.39 -8.54 -7.12
N SER A 55 -4.04 -9.83 -7.12
CA SER A 55 -4.92 -10.91 -6.67
C SER A 55 -4.15 -11.97 -5.87
N GLY A 56 -4.90 -12.86 -5.19
CA GLY A 56 -4.34 -13.95 -4.40
C GLY A 56 -3.51 -13.49 -3.20
N SER A 57 -2.55 -14.31 -2.79
CA SER A 57 -1.76 -14.13 -1.57
C SER A 57 -0.91 -12.85 -1.57
N PHE A 58 -0.50 -12.36 -2.74
CA PHE A 58 0.26 -11.11 -2.85
C PHE A 58 -0.61 -9.90 -2.47
N ARG A 59 -1.84 -9.85 -2.97
CA ARG A 59 -2.84 -8.83 -2.60
C ARG A 59 -3.10 -8.86 -1.09
N ASP A 60 -3.32 -10.05 -0.54
CA ASP A 60 -3.66 -10.21 0.88
C ASP A 60 -2.49 -9.78 1.79
N GLY A 61 -1.24 -10.02 1.37
CA GLY A 61 -0.04 -9.53 2.05
C GLY A 61 0.08 -8.00 2.05
N LEU A 62 -0.20 -7.34 0.92
CA LEU A 62 -0.22 -5.88 0.84
C LEU A 62 -1.33 -5.29 1.72
N PHE A 63 -2.52 -5.88 1.74
CA PHE A 63 -3.61 -5.47 2.62
C PHE A 63 -3.25 -5.57 4.11
N ALA A 64 -2.56 -6.64 4.50
CA ALA A 64 -2.08 -6.80 5.87
C ALA A 64 -1.12 -5.66 6.26
N MET A 65 -0.18 -5.33 5.36
CA MET A 65 0.76 -4.22 5.57
C MET A 65 0.04 -2.87 5.70
N VAL A 66 -0.90 -2.57 4.80
CA VAL A 66 -1.70 -1.32 4.86
C VAL A 66 -2.47 -1.25 6.18
N SER A 67 -3.05 -2.36 6.63
CA SER A 67 -3.78 -2.43 7.90
C SER A 67 -2.88 -2.12 9.11
N VAL A 68 -1.65 -2.64 9.13
CA VAL A 68 -0.65 -2.36 10.18
C VAL A 68 -0.21 -0.90 10.17
N VAL A 69 -0.03 -0.32 8.99
CA VAL A 69 0.39 1.08 8.81
C VAL A 69 -0.70 2.04 9.27
N ARG A 70 -1.96 1.83 8.84
CA ARG A 70 -3.07 2.75 9.17
C ARG A 70 -3.40 2.74 10.67
N ASN A 71 -3.35 1.58 11.33
CA ASN A 71 -3.71 1.51 12.73
C ASN A 71 -2.96 0.38 13.45
N LYS A 72 -1.69 0.65 13.77
CA LYS A 72 -0.81 -0.27 14.50
C LYS A 72 -1.44 -0.76 15.82
N PRO A 73 -2.06 0.10 16.66
CA PRO A 73 -2.78 -0.34 17.86
C PRO A 73 -3.99 -1.25 17.57
N ALA A 74 -4.83 -0.91 16.58
CA ALA A 74 -6.02 -1.70 16.26
C ALA A 74 -5.67 -3.05 15.61
N TYR A 75 -4.56 -3.14 14.86
CA TYR A 75 -4.09 -4.42 14.31
C TYR A 75 -3.70 -5.40 15.43
N PHE A 76 -2.92 -4.96 16.42
CA PHE A 76 -2.59 -5.81 17.57
C PHE A 76 -3.80 -6.09 18.47
N ALA A 77 -4.73 -5.15 18.61
CA ALA A 77 -5.99 -5.40 19.34
C ALA A 77 -6.84 -6.50 18.68
N LYS A 78 -6.81 -6.61 17.35
CA LYS A 78 -7.52 -7.66 16.59
C LYS A 78 -6.77 -9.00 16.57
N LEU A 79 -5.46 -9.00 16.82
CA LEU A 79 -4.60 -10.20 16.89
C LEU A 79 -4.59 -10.84 18.30
N LEU A 80 -4.87 -10.05 19.34
CA LEU A 80 -4.91 -10.49 20.75
C LEU A 80 -6.30 -10.94 21.23
N HIS A 81 -7.27 -11.10 20.32
CA HIS A 81 -8.66 -11.35 20.65
C HIS A 81 -9.24 -12.58 19.94
#